data_AF-A0A1E7FKC4-F1
#
_entry.id   AF-A0A1E7FKC4-F1
#
_cell.length_a   1.000
_cell.length_b   1.000
_cell.length_c   1.000
_cell.angle_alpha   90.00
_cell.angle_beta   90.00
_cell.angle_gamma   90.00
#
_symmetry.space_group_name_H-M   'P 1'
#
loop_
_entity.id
_entity.type
_entity.pdbx_description
1 polymer ?
#
loop_
_entity_poly.entity_id
_entity_poly.type
_entity_poly.pdbx_seq_one_letter_code
_entity_poly.pdbx_strand_id
1 'polypeptide(L)' 'RWTKEEHDAFLSGLKMYGKEWKKVAAKVKTRTVVQTRTHAQKYFQKLSKATE' A
#
# COMPACT_ATOMS: atom_id res chain seq x y z
N ARG A 1 11.55 1.26 5.56
CA ARG A 1 11.46 2.44 4.67
C ARG A 1 10.88 1.94 3.36
N TRP A 2 9.85 2.59 2.80
CA TRP A 2 9.28 2.22 1.49
C TRP A 2 9.98 3.05 0.42
N THR A 3 10.49 2.40 -0.64
CA THR A 3 11.06 3.12 -1.78
C THR A 3 9.96 3.66 -2.67
N LYS A 4 10.32 4.59 -3.57
CA LYS A 4 9.37 5.16 -4.53
C LYS A 4 8.76 4.08 -5.42
N GLU A 5 9.57 3.12 -5.87
CA GLU A 5 9.13 1.99 -6.69
C GLU A 5 8.17 1.05 -5.95
N GLU A 6 8.48 0.70 -4.69
CA GLU A 6 7.59 -0.12 -3.86
C GLU A 6 6.26 0.60 -3.59
N HIS A 7 6.32 1.92 -3.38
CA HIS A 7 5.13 2.72 -3.14
C HIS A 7 4.27 2.85 -4.39
N ASP A 8 4.87 3.03 -5.57
CA ASP A 8 4.17 3.09 -6.84
C ASP A 8 3.46 1.75 -7.14
N ALA A 9 4.15 0.63 -6.95
CA ALA A 9 3.57 -0.70 -7.05
C ALA A 9 2.41 -0.92 -6.06
N PHE A 10 2.53 -0.39 -4.84
CA PHE A 10 1.46 -0.41 -3.84
C PHE A 10 0.24 0.40 -4.28
N LEU A 11 0.42 1.62 -4.80
CA LEU A 11 -0.67 2.45 -5.31
C LEU A 11 -1.33 1.84 -6.55
N SER A 12 -0.53 1.29 -7.46
CA SER A 12 -1.00 0.57 -8.65
C SER A 12 -1.82 -0.66 -8.24
N GLY A 13 -1.32 -1.44 -7.28
CA GLY A 13 -2.04 -2.58 -6.71
C GLY A 13 -3.34 -2.16 -6.01
N LEU A 14 -3.32 -1.07 -5.24
CA LEU A 14 -4.51 -0.50 -4.60
C LEU A 14 -5.56 -0.05 -5.62
N LYS A 15 -5.14 0.58 -6.72
CA LYS A 15 -6.04 1.04 -7.78
C LYS A 15 -6.64 -0.14 -8.56
N MET A 16 -5.86 -1.20 -8.77
CA MET A 16 -6.28 -2.37 -9.55
C MET A 16 -7.11 -3.38 -8.75
N TYR A 17 -6.74 -3.64 -7.50
CA TYR A 17 -7.34 -4.69 -6.66
C TYR A 17 -8.05 -4.15 -5.41
N GLY A 18 -8.00 -2.85 -5.14
CA GLY A 18 -8.58 -2.26 -3.94
C GLY A 18 -7.86 -2.71 -2.67
N LYS A 19 -8.65 -3.03 -1.63
CA LYS A 19 -8.15 -3.47 -0.31
C LYS A 19 -7.74 -4.95 -0.26
N GLU A 20 -7.54 -5.59 -1.41
CA GLU A 20 -7.04 -6.98 -1.48
C GLU A 20 -5.52 -7.04 -1.23
N TRP A 21 -5.13 -6.95 0.04
CA TRP A 21 -3.72 -6.88 0.45
C TRP A 21 -2.86 -8.06 0.00
N LYS A 22 -3.45 -9.24 -0.19
CA LYS A 22 -2.75 -10.40 -0.74
C LYS A 22 -2.27 -10.13 -2.17
N LYS A 23 -3.14 -9.59 -3.03
CA LYS A 23 -2.82 -9.24 -4.41
C LYS A 23 -1.92 -8.01 -4.50
N VAL A 24 -2.15 -7.02 -3.65
CA VAL A 24 -1.30 -5.82 -3.57
C VAL A 24 0.13 -6.18 -3.15
N ALA A 25 0.30 -7.03 -2.13
CA ALA A 25 1.62 -7.50 -1.73
C ALA A 25 2.30 -8.34 -2.82
N ALA A 26 1.55 -9.20 -3.50
CA ALA A 26 2.07 -9.95 -4.66
C ALA A 26 2.55 -9.02 -5.80
N LYS A 27 1.94 -7.83 -5.96
CA LYS A 27 2.38 -6.82 -6.94
C LYS A 27 3.67 -6.13 -6.51
N VAL A 28 3.82 -5.81 -5.22
CA VAL A 28 5.03 -5.18 -4.67
C VAL A 28 6.21 -6.18 -4.68
N LYS A 29 5.95 -7.49 -4.54
CA LYS A 29 6.91 -8.62 -4.52
C LYS A 29 7.93 -8.61 -3.39
N THR A 30 8.38 -7.44 -2.94
CA THR A 30 9.42 -7.25 -1.91
C THR A 30 8.86 -7.16 -0.48
N ARG A 31 7.52 -7.09 -0.33
CA ARG A 31 6.84 -6.88 0.95
C ARG A 31 5.78 -7.95 1.20
N THR A 32 5.67 -8.36 2.46
CA THR A 32 4.65 -9.32 2.88
C THR A 32 3.28 -8.64 3.03
N VAL A 33 2.22 -9.45 2.99
CA VAL A 33 0.83 -8.98 3.17
C VAL A 33 0.66 -8.17 4.46
N VAL A 34 1.33 -8.60 5.53
CA VAL A 34 1.29 -7.92 6.83
C VAL A 34 1.97 -6.54 6.74
N GLN A 35 3.14 -6.45 6.11
CA GLN A 35 3.86 -5.17 5.93
C GLN A 35 3.05 -4.20 5.07
N THR A 36 2.44 -4.69 3.99
CA THR A 36 1.53 -3.92 3.13
C THR A 36 0.34 -3.38 3.91
N ARG A 37 -0.27 -4.19 4.78
CA ARG A 37 -1.40 -3.76 5.62
C ARG A 37 -1.02 -2.67 6.61
N THR A 38 0.11 -2.83 7.31
CA THR A 38 0.61 -1.82 8.26
C THR A 38 0.96 -0.52 7.55
N HIS A 39 1.54 -0.59 6.35
CA HIS A 39 1.82 0.58 5.53
C HIS A 39 0.53 1.26 5.07
N ALA A 40 -0.44 0.49 4.58
CA ALA A 40 -1.75 0.98 4.17
C ALA A 40 -2.48 1.70 5.31
N GLN A 41 -2.44 1.14 6.52
CA GLN A 41 -3.05 1.76 7.70
C GLN A 41 -2.47 3.17 7.95
N LYS A 42 -1.14 3.30 7.97
CA LYS A 42 -0.48 4.61 8.15
C LYS A 42 -0.74 5.54 6.97
N TYR A 43 -0.79 5.01 5.75
CA TYR A 43 -1.08 5.76 4.54
C TYR A 43 -2.50 6.35 4.57
N PHE A 44 -3.51 5.56 4.94
CA PHE A 44 -4.89 6.04 5.07
C PHE A 44 -5.06 7.02 6.23
N GLN A 45 -4.38 6.82 7.36
CA GLN A 45 -4.37 7.79 8.46
C GLN A 45 -3.81 9.14 8.01
N LYS A 46 -2.74 9.14 7.21
CA LYS A 46 -2.19 10.38 6.64
C LYS A 46 -3.11 11.01 5.61
N LEU A 47 -3.72 10.22 4.72
CA LEU A 47 -4.69 10.69 3.75
C LEU A 47 -5.88 11.37 4.43
N SER A 48 -6.44 10.74 5.47
CA SER A 48 -7.56 11.30 6.23
C SER A 48 -7.24 12.65 6.84
N LYS A 49 -6.00 12.85 7.31
CA LYS A 49 -5.52 14.13 7.85
C LYS A 49 -5.19 15.18 6.80
N ALA A 50 -4.94 14.77 5.56
CA ALA A 50 -4.60 15.68 4.46
C ALA A 50 -5.85 16.20 3.73
N THR A 51 -7.04 15.75 4.11
CA THR A 51 -8.34 16.18 3.56
C THR A 51 -9.06 17.21 4.45
N GLU A 52 -8.42 17.68 5.54
CA GLU A 52 -8.90 18.80 6.38
C GLU A 52 -8.21 20.12 6.01
#